data_AF-A0AB36GMF8-F1
#
_entry.id   AF-A0AB36GMF8-F1
#
_cell.length_a   1.000
_cell.length_b   1.000
_cell.length_c   1.000
_cell.angle_alpha   90.00
_cell.angle_beta   90.00
_cell.angle_gamma   90.00
#
_symmetry.space_group_name_H-M   'P 1'
#
loop_
_entity.id
_entity.type
_entity.pdbx_description
1 polymer ?
#
loop_
_entity_poly.entity_id
_entity_poly.type
_entity_poly.pdbx_seq_one_letter_code
_entity_poly.pdbx_strand_id
1 'polypeptide(L)'
;MSTRQAASASQDTAENAKKRYLRSANDWFRKQGTPMIIPTLQRALDAVPRSIPWVLWVSILHLCVVALRGNLIALANDSEITIQQIQRGALFSLPEEATALGLIVIVLFAGIIPPVSLLIIGVGHLVMMRLKTWAQYICGAITLMIAGSIFSIGFTESAPSLEEADFTYNGLGVFPLLVALIFLTIWVGGDTILGWSLKHVFYQLQSLPPMIAKVLPVLMISVLFIFVNADVWKLANVLSFSGTWQICGAMILLAFFVMVTTSYERTKRLLGTRRGDDVEEFTDEEYDAAAQESGPLWRRLRTWEEPNTISQFTAL
;
A
#
# COMPACT_ATOMS: atom_id res chain seq x y z
N MET A 1 -32.84 38.03 22.11
CA MET A 1 -32.36 36.72 21.60
C MET A 1 -33.12 35.66 22.39
N SER A 2 -34.04 34.93 21.75
CA SER A 2 -34.99 34.09 22.49
C SER A 2 -34.32 32.81 23.01
N THR A 3 -34.80 32.26 24.12
CA THR A 3 -34.31 31.01 24.74
C THR A 3 -34.21 29.82 23.78
N ARG A 4 -35.02 29.80 22.70
CA ARG A 4 -34.92 28.81 21.62
C ARG A 4 -33.67 28.96 20.75
N GLN A 5 -33.20 30.19 20.49
CA GLN A 5 -31.97 30.45 19.73
C GLN A 5 -30.71 30.06 20.51
N ALA A 6 -30.72 30.23 21.83
CA ALA A 6 -29.61 29.78 22.69
C ALA A 6 -29.55 28.25 22.77
N ALA A 7 -30.71 27.58 22.86
CA ALA A 7 -30.79 26.12 22.86
C ALA A 7 -30.41 25.49 21.51
N SER A 8 -30.76 26.11 20.39
CA SER A 8 -30.32 25.61 19.07
C SER A 8 -28.81 25.77 18.89
N ALA A 9 -28.23 26.90 19.33
CA ALA A 9 -26.78 27.14 19.24
C ALA A 9 -25.96 26.19 20.14
N SER A 10 -26.47 25.82 21.33
CA SER A 10 -25.83 24.84 22.20
C SER A 10 -25.92 23.41 21.64
N GLN A 11 -27.03 23.07 21.00
CA GLN A 11 -27.21 21.78 20.35
C GLN A 11 -26.33 21.63 19.10
N ASP A 12 -26.22 22.68 18.28
CA ASP A 12 -25.32 22.72 17.12
C ASP A 12 -23.85 22.58 17.52
N THR A 13 -23.44 23.19 18.63
CA THR A 13 -22.06 23.08 19.14
C THR A 13 -21.75 21.69 19.69
N ALA A 14 -22.70 21.07 20.40
CA ALA A 14 -22.56 19.69 20.89
C ALA A 14 -22.50 18.66 19.75
N GLU A 15 -23.35 18.79 18.73
CA GLU A 15 -23.34 17.90 17.57
C GLU A 15 -22.02 18.00 16.79
N ASN A 16 -21.53 19.23 16.58
CA ASN A 16 -20.24 19.47 15.92
C ASN A 16 -19.06 18.93 16.71
N ALA A 17 -19.12 18.96 18.04
CA ALA A 17 -18.10 18.36 18.88
C ALA A 17 -18.09 16.83 18.79
N LYS A 18 -19.26 16.19 18.86
CA LYS A 18 -19.40 14.74 18.66
C LYS A 18 -18.83 14.30 17.31
N LYS A 19 -19.15 15.04 16.23
CA LYS A 19 -18.60 14.77 14.89
C LYS A 19 -17.08 14.87 14.84
N ARG A 20 -16.49 15.87 15.51
CA ARG A 20 -15.02 16.02 15.60
C ARG A 20 -14.37 14.86 16.37
N TYR A 21 -14.97 14.45 17.49
CA TYR A 21 -14.48 13.33 18.28
C TYR A 21 -14.49 12.01 17.49
N LEU A 22 -15.60 11.68 16.84
CA LEU A 22 -15.71 10.47 16.02
C LEU A 22 -14.68 10.47 14.88
N ARG A 23 -14.42 11.63 14.26
CA ARG A 23 -13.38 11.77 13.24
C ARG A 23 -11.98 11.50 13.83
N SER A 24 -11.66 12.06 15.00
CA SER A 24 -10.39 11.80 15.67
C SER A 24 -10.20 10.35 16.09
N ALA A 25 -11.26 9.69 16.56
CA ALA A 25 -11.25 8.26 16.89
C ALA A 25 -11.00 7.40 15.63
N ASN A 26 -11.71 7.68 14.54
CA ASN A 26 -11.51 7.00 13.25
C ASN A 26 -10.06 7.15 12.74
N ASP A 27 -9.47 8.34 12.86
CA ASP A 27 -8.08 8.57 12.47
C ASP A 27 -7.08 7.83 13.37
N TRP A 28 -7.39 7.69 14.66
CA TRP A 28 -6.59 6.88 15.58
C TRP A 28 -6.62 5.39 15.19
N PHE A 29 -7.79 4.81 14.95
CA PHE A 29 -7.91 3.40 14.54
C PHE A 29 -7.16 3.11 13.24
N ARG A 30 -7.22 4.03 12.27
CA ARG A 30 -6.44 3.95 11.02
C ARG A 30 -4.94 3.96 11.27
N LYS A 31 -4.45 4.82 12.16
CA LYS A 31 -3.02 4.86 12.53
C LYS A 31 -2.56 3.58 13.22
N GLN A 32 -3.46 2.84 13.85
CA GLN A 32 -3.17 1.54 14.48
C GLN A 32 -3.38 0.35 13.54
N GLY A 33 -3.66 0.57 12.25
CA GLY A 33 -3.87 -0.51 11.29
C GLY A 33 -5.18 -1.28 11.50
N THR A 34 -6.18 -0.70 12.16
CA THR A 34 -7.50 -1.33 12.42
C THR A 34 -8.66 -0.60 11.74
N PRO A 35 -8.62 -0.42 10.41
CA PRO A 35 -9.66 0.31 9.67
C PRO A 35 -11.01 -0.41 9.66
N MET A 36 -11.04 -1.71 9.97
CA MET A 36 -12.27 -2.51 9.95
C MET A 36 -13.26 -2.19 11.08
N ILE A 37 -12.81 -1.53 12.15
CA ILE A 37 -13.68 -1.10 13.26
C ILE A 37 -14.57 0.07 12.84
N ILE A 38 -14.17 0.82 11.81
CA ILE A 38 -14.89 2.00 11.32
C ILE A 38 -16.12 1.56 10.50
N PRO A 39 -17.29 2.23 10.65
CA PRO A 39 -18.48 1.94 9.86
C PRO A 39 -18.22 1.93 8.35
N THR A 40 -18.83 0.96 7.65
CA THR A 40 -18.59 0.67 6.23
C THR A 40 -18.83 1.85 5.29
N LEU A 41 -19.89 2.64 5.54
CA LEU A 41 -20.25 3.80 4.74
C LEU A 41 -19.23 4.94 4.89
N GLN A 42 -18.80 5.23 6.13
CA GLN A 42 -17.78 6.25 6.40
C GLN A 42 -16.43 5.84 5.79
N ARG A 43 -16.12 4.54 5.85
CA ARG A 43 -14.92 3.98 5.23
C ARG A 43 -14.92 4.11 3.71
N ALA A 44 -16.07 3.89 3.05
CA ALA A 44 -16.21 4.06 1.60
C ALA A 44 -16.05 5.51 1.16
N LEU A 45 -16.69 6.46 1.86
CA LEU A 45 -16.57 7.89 1.54
C LEU A 45 -15.13 8.40 1.71
N ASP A 46 -14.44 7.97 2.76
CA ASP A 46 -13.05 8.35 3.00
C ASP A 46 -12.06 7.62 2.07
N ALA A 47 -12.43 6.46 1.49
CA ALA A 47 -11.60 5.71 0.56
C ALA A 47 -11.48 6.41 -0.81
N VAL A 48 -12.52 7.14 -1.24
CA VAL A 48 -12.52 7.85 -2.53
C VAL A 48 -11.33 8.80 -2.67
N PRO A 49 -11.13 9.83 -1.81
CA PRO A 49 -10.01 10.75 -1.94
C PRO A 49 -8.64 10.07 -1.75
N ARG A 50 -8.60 9.00 -0.97
CA ARG A 50 -7.37 8.22 -0.72
C ARG A 50 -6.98 7.34 -1.90
N SER A 51 -7.91 6.96 -2.76
CA SER A 51 -7.66 6.17 -3.96
C SER A 51 -7.04 6.96 -5.12
N ILE A 52 -7.21 8.28 -5.13
CA ILE A 52 -6.77 9.14 -6.23
C ILE A 52 -5.26 9.03 -6.50
N PRO A 53 -4.35 9.12 -5.49
CA PRO A 53 -2.91 8.96 -5.74
C PRO A 53 -2.54 7.60 -6.32
N TRP A 54 -3.27 6.53 -5.95
CA TRP A 54 -3.05 5.18 -6.46
C TRP A 54 -3.52 5.03 -7.91
N VAL A 55 -4.67 5.62 -8.26
CA VAL A 55 -5.16 5.63 -9.65
C VAL A 55 -4.22 6.42 -10.55
N LEU A 56 -3.74 7.59 -10.10
CA LEU A 56 -2.71 8.35 -10.81
C LEU A 56 -1.45 7.52 -11.01
N TRP A 57 -0.97 6.88 -9.94
CA TRP A 57 0.23 6.07 -9.98
C TRP A 57 0.16 4.93 -11.00
N VAL A 58 -0.93 4.16 -10.98
CA VAL A 58 -1.13 3.08 -11.96
C VAL A 58 -1.22 3.61 -13.39
N SER A 59 -1.85 4.77 -13.59
CA SER A 59 -1.94 5.39 -14.92
C SER A 59 -0.56 5.80 -15.45
N ILE A 60 0.30 6.33 -14.58
CA ILE A 60 1.69 6.66 -14.91
C ILE A 60 2.47 5.38 -15.22
N LEU A 61 2.33 4.33 -14.40
CA LEU A 61 2.95 3.03 -14.70
C LEU A 61 2.49 2.46 -16.05
N HIS A 62 1.21 2.56 -16.36
CA HIS A 62 0.67 2.11 -17.63
C HIS A 62 1.30 2.87 -18.80
N LEU A 63 1.33 4.21 -18.72
CA LEU A 63 1.98 5.05 -19.72
C LEU A 63 3.46 4.69 -19.88
N CYS A 64 4.15 4.46 -18.77
CA CYS A 64 5.53 3.99 -18.76
C CYS A 64 5.66 2.66 -19.53
N VAL A 65 4.91 1.62 -19.17
CA VAL A 65 5.01 0.32 -19.85
C VAL A 65 4.71 0.43 -21.34
N VAL A 66 3.72 1.25 -21.73
CA VAL A 66 3.41 1.53 -23.14
C VAL A 66 4.58 2.21 -23.85
N ALA A 67 5.19 3.22 -23.23
CA ALA A 67 6.35 3.92 -23.78
C ALA A 67 7.58 2.99 -23.91
N LEU A 68 7.85 2.14 -22.90
CA LEU A 68 8.92 1.13 -22.97
C LEU A 68 8.68 0.18 -24.14
N ARG A 69 7.46 -0.35 -24.29
CA ARG A 69 7.10 -1.22 -25.41
C ARG A 69 7.31 -0.52 -26.75
N GLY A 70 6.88 0.74 -26.89
CA GLY A 70 7.09 1.53 -28.10
C GLY A 70 8.57 1.69 -28.46
N ASN A 71 9.42 2.01 -27.48
CA ASN A 71 10.88 2.10 -27.69
C ASN A 71 11.50 0.75 -28.08
N LEU A 72 11.05 -0.35 -27.46
CA LEU A 72 11.52 -1.69 -27.82
C LEU A 72 11.08 -2.10 -29.23
N ILE A 73 9.87 -1.74 -29.66
CA ILE A 73 9.40 -2.00 -31.04
C ILE A 73 10.19 -1.15 -32.05
N ALA A 74 10.46 0.12 -31.74
CA ALA A 74 11.27 0.98 -32.60
C ALA A 74 12.68 0.41 -32.79
N LEU A 75 13.31 -0.07 -31.71
CA LEU A 75 14.60 -0.76 -31.75
C LEU A 75 14.53 -2.09 -32.53
N ALA A 76 13.41 -2.82 -32.41
CA ALA A 76 13.17 -4.07 -33.12
C ALA A 76 12.94 -3.87 -34.62
N ASN A 77 12.34 -2.76 -35.07
CA ASN A 77 12.15 -2.47 -36.49
C ASN A 77 13.44 -2.03 -37.18
N ASP A 78 14.37 -1.42 -36.43
CA ASP A 78 15.68 -0.98 -36.93
C ASP A 78 16.70 -2.13 -37.00
N SER A 79 16.39 -3.27 -36.38
CA SER A 79 17.12 -4.53 -36.49
C SER A 79 16.27 -5.54 -37.26
N GLU A 80 16.81 -6.50 -38.00
CA GLU A 80 15.98 -7.51 -38.72
C GLU A 80 15.29 -8.52 -37.76
N ILE A 81 15.04 -8.16 -36.50
CA ILE A 81 14.65 -9.06 -35.42
C ILE A 81 13.16 -8.93 -35.12
N THR A 82 12.46 -10.06 -35.08
CA THR A 82 11.01 -10.10 -34.81
C THR A 82 10.71 -9.93 -33.30
N ILE A 83 9.59 -9.32 -32.95
CA ILE A 83 9.12 -9.10 -31.56
C ILE A 83 9.12 -10.38 -30.70
N GLN A 84 8.77 -11.54 -31.30
CA GLN A 84 8.81 -12.85 -30.62
C GLN A 84 10.22 -13.27 -30.21
N GLN A 85 11.26 -12.91 -30.97
CA GLN A 85 12.64 -13.21 -30.61
C GLN A 85 13.03 -12.39 -29.37
N ILE A 86 12.70 -11.09 -29.32
CA ILE A 86 12.98 -10.23 -28.15
C ILE A 86 12.30 -10.78 -26.89
N GLN A 87 11.03 -11.23 -26.99
CA GLN A 87 10.30 -11.84 -25.86
C GLN A 87 10.91 -13.16 -25.37
N ARG A 88 11.62 -13.91 -26.23
CA ARG A 88 12.33 -15.15 -25.86
C ARG A 88 13.77 -14.92 -25.39
N GLY A 89 14.19 -13.66 -25.20
CA GLY A 89 15.53 -13.33 -24.73
C GLY A 89 16.55 -13.01 -25.83
N ALA A 90 16.11 -12.78 -27.08
CA ALA A 90 16.98 -12.35 -28.18
C ALA A 90 17.54 -10.92 -28.02
N LEU A 91 17.25 -10.25 -26.89
CA LEU A 91 17.91 -8.98 -26.57
C LEU A 91 19.43 -9.12 -26.54
N PHE A 92 19.96 -10.33 -26.24
CA PHE A 92 21.38 -10.65 -26.23
C PHE A 92 21.95 -11.10 -27.60
N SER A 93 21.09 -11.27 -28.61
CA SER A 93 21.51 -11.59 -29.98
C SER A 93 21.47 -10.37 -30.92
N LEU A 94 21.12 -9.20 -30.39
CA LEU A 94 21.27 -7.93 -31.10
C LEU A 94 22.76 -7.63 -31.33
N PRO A 95 23.11 -6.80 -32.32
CA PRO A 95 24.44 -6.20 -32.43
C PRO A 95 24.83 -5.53 -31.10
N GLU A 96 26.11 -5.60 -30.71
CA GLU A 96 26.60 -5.15 -29.39
C GLU A 96 26.11 -3.73 -29.04
N GLU A 97 26.05 -2.84 -30.03
CA GLU A 97 25.58 -1.46 -29.89
C GLU A 97 24.07 -1.34 -29.57
N ALA A 98 23.22 -2.15 -30.21
CA ALA A 98 21.78 -2.19 -29.97
C ALA A 98 21.42 -2.93 -28.67
N THR A 99 22.20 -3.95 -28.28
CA THR A 99 22.05 -4.62 -26.97
C THR A 99 22.29 -3.65 -25.82
N ALA A 100 23.33 -2.80 -25.94
CA ALA A 100 23.71 -1.84 -24.92
C ALA A 100 22.61 -0.79 -24.72
N LEU A 101 22.06 -0.23 -25.81
CA LEU A 101 20.96 0.72 -25.75
C LEU A 101 19.69 0.11 -25.14
N GLY A 102 19.30 -1.11 -25.56
CA GLY A 102 18.14 -1.81 -25.01
C GLY A 102 18.28 -2.11 -23.52
N LEU A 103 19.47 -2.56 -23.08
CA LEU A 103 19.75 -2.81 -21.67
C LEU A 103 19.77 -1.52 -20.85
N ILE A 104 20.34 -0.43 -21.37
CA ILE A 104 20.31 0.89 -20.71
C ILE A 104 18.86 1.34 -20.52
N VAL A 105 18.01 1.23 -21.55
CA VAL A 105 16.59 1.60 -21.45
C VAL A 105 15.89 0.77 -20.37
N ILE A 106 16.10 -0.54 -20.33
CA ILE A 106 15.50 -1.44 -19.32
C ILE A 106 16.01 -1.12 -17.91
N VAL A 107 17.32 -0.93 -17.72
CA VAL A 107 17.93 -0.60 -16.43
C VAL A 107 17.46 0.77 -15.95
N LEU A 108 17.39 1.75 -16.84
CA LEU A 108 16.82 3.07 -16.55
C LEU A 108 15.35 2.95 -16.14
N PHE A 109 14.57 2.13 -16.85
CA PHE A 109 13.16 1.88 -16.50
C PHE A 109 13.00 1.22 -15.13
N ALA A 110 13.70 0.10 -14.92
CA ALA A 110 13.62 -0.68 -13.70
C ALA A 110 14.23 0.04 -12.49
N GLY A 111 15.22 0.90 -12.72
CA GLY A 111 15.86 1.70 -11.67
C GLY A 111 15.10 2.97 -11.31
N ILE A 112 14.51 3.68 -12.29
CA ILE A 112 13.84 4.96 -12.07
C ILE A 112 12.38 4.80 -11.65
N ILE A 113 11.66 3.81 -12.19
CA ILE A 113 10.23 3.68 -11.93
C ILE A 113 9.92 3.42 -10.47
N PRO A 114 10.55 2.47 -9.77
CA PRO A 114 10.26 2.22 -8.36
C PRO A 114 10.47 3.43 -7.42
N PRO A 115 11.58 4.18 -7.48
CA PRO A 115 11.75 5.34 -6.61
C PRO A 115 10.83 6.51 -6.99
N VAL A 116 10.62 6.77 -8.29
CA VAL A 116 9.71 7.82 -8.75
C VAL A 116 8.26 7.47 -8.39
N SER A 117 7.89 6.20 -8.51
CA SER A 117 6.60 5.65 -8.06
C SER A 117 6.32 5.97 -6.60
N LEU A 118 7.25 5.65 -5.70
CA LEU A 118 7.10 5.88 -4.27
C LEU A 118 7.02 7.38 -3.95
N LEU A 119 7.80 8.20 -4.67
CA LEU A 119 7.76 9.66 -4.52
C LEU A 119 6.41 10.24 -4.95
N ILE A 120 5.85 9.80 -6.08
CA ILE A 120 4.56 10.29 -6.58
C ILE A 120 3.42 9.92 -5.63
N ILE A 121 3.41 8.68 -5.11
CA ILE A 121 2.40 8.25 -4.14
C ILE A 121 2.51 9.11 -2.86
N GLY A 122 3.73 9.30 -2.34
CA GLY A 122 3.98 10.08 -1.14
C GLY A 122 3.60 11.55 -1.28
N VAL A 123 4.02 12.19 -2.37
CA VAL A 123 3.71 13.59 -2.70
C VAL A 123 2.21 13.76 -2.95
N GLY A 124 1.59 12.89 -3.75
CA GLY A 124 0.16 12.92 -4.05
C GLY A 124 -0.68 12.80 -2.79
N HIS A 125 -0.30 11.90 -1.88
CA HIS A 125 -0.97 11.76 -0.58
C HIS A 125 -0.80 13.01 0.30
N LEU A 126 0.40 13.62 0.33
CA LEU A 126 0.68 14.83 1.10
C LEU A 126 -0.07 16.06 0.57
N VAL A 127 -0.16 16.21 -0.75
CA VAL A 127 -0.94 17.27 -1.40
C VAL A 127 -2.43 17.07 -1.09
N MET A 128 -2.94 15.84 -1.19
CA MET A 128 -4.34 15.53 -0.86
C MET A 128 -4.68 15.88 0.59
N MET A 129 -3.78 15.62 1.54
CA MET A 129 -3.97 15.98 2.95
C MET A 129 -4.05 17.49 3.22
N ARG A 130 -3.50 18.32 2.32
CA ARG A 130 -3.50 19.80 2.44
C ARG A 130 -4.74 20.45 1.80
N LEU A 131 -5.48 19.71 0.97
CA LEU A 131 -6.62 20.21 0.21
C LEU A 131 -7.94 20.11 0.99
N LYS A 132 -8.84 21.06 0.74
CA LYS A 132 -10.23 20.99 1.24
C LYS A 132 -10.95 19.82 0.57
N THR A 133 -11.91 19.23 1.27
CA THR A 133 -12.63 18.01 0.84
C THR A 133 -13.28 18.15 -0.54
N TRP A 134 -13.88 19.31 -0.85
CA TRP A 134 -14.48 19.56 -2.18
C TRP A 134 -13.45 19.54 -3.32
N ALA A 135 -12.24 20.06 -3.09
CA ALA A 135 -11.16 20.08 -4.08
C ALA A 135 -10.58 18.68 -4.32
N GLN A 136 -10.58 17.81 -3.30
CA GLN A 136 -10.17 16.40 -3.44
C GLN A 136 -11.09 15.66 -4.43
N TYR A 137 -12.41 15.86 -4.34
CA TYR A 137 -13.37 15.24 -5.27
C TYR A 137 -13.18 15.72 -6.70
N ILE A 138 -12.98 17.03 -6.91
CA ILE A 138 -12.71 17.59 -8.25
C ILE A 138 -11.41 17.01 -8.82
N CYS A 139 -10.33 16.97 -8.01
CA CYS A 139 -9.06 16.38 -8.42
C CYS A 139 -9.19 14.87 -8.75
N GLY A 140 -10.04 14.15 -8.01
CA GLY A 140 -10.35 12.75 -8.30
C GLY A 140 -11.10 12.55 -9.60
N ALA A 141 -12.09 13.40 -9.89
CA ALA A 141 -12.82 13.37 -11.17
C ALA A 141 -11.89 13.66 -12.35
N ILE A 142 -11.04 14.69 -12.24
CA ILE A 142 -10.05 15.03 -13.27
C ILE A 142 -9.05 13.87 -13.46
N THR A 143 -8.58 13.28 -12.36
CA THR A 143 -7.69 12.11 -12.38
C THR A 143 -8.32 10.96 -13.14
N LEU A 144 -9.59 10.62 -12.86
CA LEU A 144 -10.28 9.53 -13.54
C LEU A 144 -10.44 9.80 -15.04
N MET A 145 -10.71 11.05 -15.44
CA MET A 145 -10.79 11.42 -16.85
C MET A 145 -9.44 11.28 -17.55
N ILE A 146 -8.37 11.82 -16.96
CA ILE A 146 -7.01 11.72 -17.51
C ILE A 146 -6.58 10.24 -17.57
N ALA A 147 -6.76 9.49 -16.48
CA ALA A 147 -6.44 8.08 -16.41
C ALA A 147 -7.20 7.27 -17.47
N GLY A 148 -8.51 7.48 -17.61
CA GLY A 148 -9.30 6.83 -18.65
C GLY A 148 -8.79 7.15 -20.06
N SER A 149 -8.39 8.40 -20.32
CA SER A 149 -7.80 8.78 -21.62
C SER A 149 -6.46 8.07 -21.87
N ILE A 150 -5.58 7.97 -20.86
CA ILE A 150 -4.29 7.28 -20.96
C ILE A 150 -4.49 5.79 -21.27
N PHE A 151 -5.42 5.13 -20.57
CA PHE A 151 -5.74 3.72 -20.82
C PHE A 151 -6.43 3.49 -22.18
N SER A 152 -7.08 4.51 -22.75
CA SER A 152 -7.66 4.46 -24.10
C SER A 152 -6.62 4.58 -25.21
N ILE A 153 -5.49 5.28 -24.98
CA ILE A 153 -4.42 5.48 -25.97
C ILE A 153 -3.64 4.18 -26.23
N GLY A 154 -3.68 3.21 -25.30
CA GLY A 154 -2.78 2.06 -25.29
C GLY A 154 -2.91 1.03 -26.43
N PHE A 155 -4.03 0.92 -27.14
CA PHE A 155 -4.24 -0.19 -28.11
C PHE A 155 -5.22 0.18 -29.25
N THR A 156 -4.79 1.04 -30.18
CA THR A 156 -5.50 1.24 -31.46
C THR A 156 -4.60 0.93 -32.66
N GLU A 157 -3.86 -0.18 -32.60
CA GLU A 157 -3.39 -0.84 -33.82
C GLU A 157 -3.63 -2.33 -33.69
N SER A 158 -4.64 -2.80 -34.44
CA SER A 158 -4.81 -4.18 -34.85
C SER A 158 -3.54 -4.64 -35.57
N ALA A 159 -2.63 -5.29 -34.84
CA ALA A 159 -1.57 -6.06 -35.45
C ALA A 159 -2.22 -7.23 -36.23
N PRO A 160 -1.81 -7.49 -37.48
CA PRO A 160 -2.38 -8.57 -38.25
C PRO A 160 -1.95 -9.90 -37.63
N SER A 161 -2.95 -10.67 -37.19
CA SER A 161 -2.94 -12.13 -37.01
C SER A 161 -1.67 -12.76 -36.43
N LEU A 162 -1.68 -13.02 -35.12
CA LEU A 162 -1.00 -14.19 -34.56
C LEU A 162 -2.07 -15.03 -33.85
N GLU A 163 -2.55 -16.06 -34.54
CA GLU A 163 -3.28 -17.16 -33.94
C GLU A 163 -2.47 -17.73 -32.77
N GLU A 164 -3.18 -18.08 -31.70
CA GLU A 164 -2.80 -19.04 -30.65
C GLU A 164 -2.38 -18.53 -29.25
N ALA A 165 -2.25 -17.22 -29.02
CA ALA A 165 -2.32 -16.66 -27.65
C ALA A 165 -2.64 -15.16 -27.67
N ASP A 166 -3.75 -14.77 -28.28
CA ASP A 166 -4.18 -13.37 -28.30
C ASP A 166 -4.74 -12.96 -26.92
N PHE A 167 -3.86 -12.56 -26.01
CA PHE A 167 -4.27 -11.82 -24.82
C PHE A 167 -4.58 -10.39 -25.28
N THR A 168 -5.75 -10.21 -25.93
CA THR A 168 -6.23 -8.90 -26.36
C THR A 168 -6.37 -8.00 -25.14
N TYR A 169 -5.35 -7.18 -24.87
CA TYR A 169 -5.38 -6.24 -23.76
C TYR A 169 -6.35 -5.10 -24.10
N ASN A 170 -7.59 -5.22 -23.64
CA ASN A 170 -8.56 -4.14 -23.74
C ASN A 170 -8.35 -3.16 -22.59
N GLY A 171 -7.50 -2.14 -22.79
CA GLY A 171 -7.22 -1.11 -21.79
C GLY A 171 -8.49 -0.44 -21.24
N LEU A 172 -9.52 -0.28 -22.08
CA LEU A 172 -10.81 0.29 -21.70
C LEU A 172 -11.61 -0.63 -20.76
N GLY A 173 -11.51 -1.96 -20.94
CA GLY A 173 -12.14 -2.95 -20.07
C GLY A 173 -11.37 -3.21 -18.77
N VAL A 174 -10.03 -3.15 -18.83
CA VAL A 174 -9.16 -3.38 -17.67
C VAL A 174 -9.16 -2.18 -16.72
N PHE A 175 -9.24 -0.95 -17.24
CA PHE A 175 -9.23 0.27 -16.44
C PHE A 175 -10.29 0.31 -15.31
N PRO A 176 -11.61 0.12 -15.57
CA PRO A 176 -12.61 0.16 -14.52
C PRO A 176 -12.43 -0.97 -13.49
N LEU A 177 -11.99 -2.15 -13.92
CA LEU A 177 -11.67 -3.26 -13.01
C LEU A 177 -10.50 -2.91 -12.09
N LEU A 178 -9.48 -2.25 -12.63
CA LEU A 178 -8.30 -1.84 -11.87
C LEU A 178 -8.65 -0.74 -10.86
N VAL A 179 -9.43 0.26 -11.28
CA VAL A 179 -9.95 1.30 -10.37
C VAL A 179 -10.80 0.66 -9.27
N ALA A 180 -11.67 -0.29 -9.60
CA ALA A 180 -12.47 -1.01 -8.62
C ALA A 180 -11.61 -1.83 -7.64
N LEU A 181 -10.54 -2.47 -8.12
CA LEU A 181 -9.58 -3.21 -7.29
C LEU A 181 -8.82 -2.30 -6.33
N ILE A 182 -8.32 -1.16 -6.82
CA ILE A 182 -7.66 -0.14 -5.98
C ILE A 182 -8.63 0.35 -4.91
N PHE A 183 -9.84 0.72 -5.32
CA PHE A 183 -10.87 1.19 -4.39
C PHE A 183 -11.20 0.13 -3.34
N LEU A 184 -11.36 -1.14 -3.73
CA LEU A 184 -11.63 -2.24 -2.81
C LEU A 184 -10.48 -2.47 -1.83
N THR A 185 -9.24 -2.39 -2.31
CA THR A 185 -8.04 -2.54 -1.48
C THR A 185 -7.96 -1.44 -0.41
N ILE A 186 -8.24 -0.20 -0.80
CA ILE A 186 -8.24 0.95 0.12
C ILE A 186 -9.46 0.95 1.03
N TRP A 187 -10.59 0.45 0.54
CA TRP A 187 -11.79 0.26 1.35
C TRP A 187 -11.58 -0.78 2.44
N VAL A 188 -10.84 -1.86 2.19
CA VAL A 188 -10.38 -2.78 3.24
C VAL A 188 -9.37 -2.11 4.17
N GLY A 189 -8.70 -1.06 3.71
CA GLY A 189 -7.69 -0.28 4.42
C GLY A 189 -6.28 -0.83 4.23
N GLY A 190 -6.01 -1.44 3.07
CA GLY A 190 -4.69 -1.94 2.71
C GLY A 190 -3.61 -0.87 2.80
N ASP A 191 -3.90 0.39 2.47
CA ASP A 191 -3.00 1.53 2.63
C ASP A 191 -2.58 1.74 4.10
N THR A 192 -3.53 1.69 5.02
CA THR A 192 -3.29 1.88 6.45
C THR A 192 -2.58 0.69 7.09
N ILE A 193 -2.95 -0.53 6.69
CA ILE A 193 -2.34 -1.77 7.21
C ILE A 193 -0.90 -1.89 6.70
N LEU A 194 -0.66 -1.65 5.40
CA LEU A 194 0.69 -1.66 4.83
C LEU A 194 1.55 -0.56 5.45
N GLY A 195 1.04 0.65 5.60
CA GLY A 195 1.77 1.75 6.24
C GLY A 195 2.13 1.45 7.69
N TRP A 196 1.19 0.90 8.46
CA TRP A 196 1.42 0.50 9.86
C TRP A 196 2.45 -0.65 9.96
N SER A 197 2.28 -1.70 9.14
CA SER A 197 3.20 -2.86 9.13
C SER A 197 4.60 -2.45 8.71
N LEU A 198 4.72 -1.65 7.65
CA LEU A 198 6.00 -1.19 7.13
C LEU A 198 6.74 -0.33 8.16
N LYS A 199 6.01 0.57 8.85
CA LYS A 199 6.55 1.36 9.96
C LYS A 199 7.13 0.46 11.07
N HIS A 200 6.42 -0.61 11.43
CA HIS A 200 6.88 -1.58 12.42
C HIS A 200 8.11 -2.36 11.95
N VAL A 201 8.13 -2.78 10.69
CA VAL A 201 9.30 -3.45 10.10
C VAL A 201 10.51 -2.52 10.16
N PHE A 202 10.37 -1.24 9.81
CA PHE A 202 11.49 -0.29 9.90
C PHE A 202 11.98 -0.06 11.33
N TYR A 203 11.08 0.04 12.31
CA TYR A 203 11.49 0.13 13.70
C TYR A 203 12.25 -1.12 14.17
N GLN A 204 11.82 -2.31 13.74
CA GLN A 204 12.53 -3.54 14.03
C GLN A 204 13.87 -3.61 13.28
N LEU A 205 13.93 -3.15 12.04
CA LEU A 205 15.16 -3.11 11.26
C LEU A 205 16.20 -2.18 11.91
N GLN A 206 15.74 -1.07 12.50
CA GLN A 206 16.60 -0.12 13.21
C GLN A 206 17.19 -0.70 14.51
N SER A 207 16.59 -1.74 15.10
CA SER A 207 17.14 -2.42 16.27
C SER A 207 18.07 -3.60 15.92
N LEU A 208 18.17 -3.97 14.63
CA LEU A 208 19.08 -5.01 14.15
C LEU A 208 20.58 -4.68 14.18
N PRO A 209 21.08 -3.44 14.03
CA PRO A 209 22.50 -3.15 14.01
C PRO A 209 23.32 -3.79 15.16
N PRO A 210 22.92 -3.71 16.44
CA PRO A 210 23.65 -4.37 17.52
C PRO A 210 23.58 -5.90 17.47
N MET A 211 22.58 -6.49 16.81
CA MET A 211 22.50 -7.94 16.58
C MET A 211 23.40 -8.37 15.41
N ILE A 212 23.40 -7.60 14.31
CA ILE A 212 24.28 -7.81 13.15
C ILE A 212 25.75 -7.76 13.58
N ALA A 213 26.12 -6.80 14.43
CA ALA A 213 27.49 -6.68 14.94
C ALA A 213 27.97 -7.94 15.69
N LYS A 214 27.07 -8.64 16.39
CA LYS A 214 27.39 -9.90 17.10
C LYS A 214 27.54 -11.09 16.15
N VAL A 215 26.81 -11.10 15.03
CA VAL A 215 26.80 -12.20 14.06
C VAL A 215 27.88 -12.03 12.98
N LEU A 216 28.38 -10.80 12.80
CA LEU A 216 29.38 -10.46 11.78
C LEU A 216 30.61 -11.40 11.74
N PRO A 217 31.21 -11.81 12.87
CA PRO A 217 32.34 -12.75 12.84
C PRO A 217 31.96 -14.14 12.31
N VAL A 218 30.80 -14.66 12.70
CA VAL A 218 30.30 -15.97 12.23
C VAL A 218 29.94 -15.90 10.75
N LEU A 219 29.37 -14.78 10.31
CA LEU A 219 29.07 -14.52 8.90
C LEU A 219 30.37 -14.45 8.08
N MET A 220 31.42 -13.80 8.58
CA MET A 220 32.72 -13.74 7.91
C MET A 220 33.31 -15.14 7.69
N ILE A 221 33.26 -16.00 8.71
CA ILE A 221 33.72 -17.39 8.61
C ILE A 221 32.86 -18.17 7.60
N SER A 222 31.54 -17.97 7.61
CA SER A 222 30.62 -18.66 6.70
C SER A 222 30.80 -18.24 5.24
N VAL A 223 30.96 -16.93 4.99
CA VAL A 223 31.23 -16.39 3.65
C VAL A 223 32.58 -16.90 3.14
N LEU A 224 33.61 -16.91 3.99
CA LEU A 224 34.91 -17.50 3.65
C LEU A 224 34.74 -18.97 3.26
N PHE A 225 33.96 -19.75 4.02
CA PHE A 225 33.68 -21.15 3.70
C PHE A 225 32.97 -21.32 2.35
N ILE A 226 31.97 -20.50 2.05
CA ILE A 226 31.26 -20.50 0.75
C ILE A 226 32.23 -20.16 -0.39
N PHE A 227 33.11 -19.18 -0.21
CA PHE A 227 34.08 -18.77 -1.24
C PHE A 227 35.17 -19.82 -1.49
N VAL A 228 35.67 -20.47 -0.43
CA VAL A 228 36.72 -21.50 -0.54
C VAL A 228 36.15 -22.82 -1.08
N ASN A 229 34.85 -23.06 -0.93
CA ASN A 229 34.21 -24.29 -1.37
C ASN A 229 33.85 -24.25 -2.86
N ALA A 230 34.71 -24.85 -3.68
CA ALA A 230 34.52 -24.94 -5.13
C ALA A 230 33.24 -25.69 -5.54
N ASP A 231 32.72 -26.59 -4.72
CA ASP A 231 31.52 -27.36 -5.07
C ASP A 231 30.24 -26.52 -4.94
N VAL A 232 30.24 -25.49 -4.08
CA VAL A 232 29.14 -24.52 -3.98
C VAL A 232 29.03 -23.68 -5.27
N TRP A 233 30.17 -23.27 -5.81
CA TRP A 233 30.22 -22.52 -7.09
C TRP A 233 29.80 -23.38 -8.28
N LYS A 234 30.16 -24.67 -8.29
CA LYS A 234 29.67 -25.61 -9.32
C LYS A 234 28.16 -25.76 -9.25
N LEU A 235 27.57 -25.82 -8.06
CA LEU A 235 26.11 -25.90 -7.89
C LEU A 235 25.42 -24.62 -8.39
N ALA A 236 25.99 -23.45 -8.11
CA ALA A 236 25.47 -22.17 -8.58
C ALA A 236 25.48 -22.03 -10.11
N ASN A 237 26.52 -22.56 -10.77
CA ASN A 237 26.64 -22.54 -12.24
C ASN A 237 25.68 -23.51 -12.96
N VAL A 238 25.09 -24.47 -12.25
CA VAL A 238 24.12 -25.42 -12.81
C VAL A 238 22.70 -24.84 -12.82
N LEU A 239 22.41 -23.83 -11.98
CA LEU A 239 21.11 -23.15 -12.00
C LEU A 239 21.04 -22.13 -13.15
N SER A 240 20.12 -22.35 -14.09
CA SER A 240 19.76 -21.34 -15.08
C SER A 240 19.05 -20.16 -14.40
N PHE A 241 19.21 -18.94 -14.94
CA PHE A 241 18.59 -17.71 -14.40
C PHE A 241 17.06 -17.84 -14.23
N SER A 242 16.41 -18.54 -15.16
CA SER A 242 14.98 -18.85 -15.09
C SER A 242 14.65 -19.83 -13.95
N GLY A 243 15.45 -20.89 -13.78
CA GLY A 243 15.28 -21.86 -12.70
C GLY A 243 15.44 -21.24 -11.31
N THR A 244 16.41 -20.34 -11.14
CA THR A 244 16.59 -19.60 -9.87
C THR A 244 15.35 -18.80 -9.50
N TRP A 245 14.74 -18.10 -10.46
CA TRP A 245 13.54 -17.30 -10.18
C TRP A 245 12.33 -18.16 -9.81
N GLN A 246 12.20 -19.34 -10.44
CA GLN A 246 11.16 -20.31 -10.10
C GLN A 246 11.34 -20.87 -8.68
N ILE A 247 12.58 -21.22 -8.30
CA ILE A 247 12.89 -21.71 -6.95
C ILE A 247 12.66 -20.61 -5.91
N CYS A 248 13.13 -19.39 -6.16
CA CYS A 248 12.86 -18.24 -5.29
C CYS A 248 11.35 -17.99 -5.16
N GLY A 249 10.61 -18.03 -6.27
CA GLY A 249 9.15 -17.89 -6.27
C GLY A 249 8.47 -18.99 -5.46
N ALA A 250 8.89 -20.25 -5.62
CA ALA A 250 8.38 -21.38 -4.85
C ALA A 250 8.68 -21.24 -3.35
N MET A 251 9.88 -20.78 -2.98
CA MET A 251 10.26 -20.52 -1.59
C MET A 251 9.45 -19.38 -0.97
N ILE A 252 9.22 -18.30 -1.71
CA ILE A 252 8.36 -17.19 -1.26
C ILE A 252 6.92 -17.66 -1.07
N LEU A 253 6.39 -18.45 -2.01
CA LEU A 253 5.05 -19.01 -1.92
C LEU A 253 4.91 -19.93 -0.71
N LEU A 254 5.89 -20.82 -0.50
CA LEU A 254 5.92 -21.70 0.67
C LEU A 254 6.02 -20.91 1.97
N ALA A 255 6.91 -19.92 2.04
CA ALA A 255 7.05 -19.04 3.21
C ALA A 255 5.75 -18.29 3.51
N PHE A 256 5.08 -17.78 2.47
CA PHE A 256 3.78 -17.14 2.61
C PHE A 256 2.71 -18.12 3.12
N PHE A 257 2.67 -19.34 2.58
CA PHE A 257 1.75 -20.37 3.05
C PHE A 257 1.97 -20.68 4.54
N VAL A 258 3.21 -20.93 4.95
CA VAL A 258 3.59 -21.16 6.35
C VAL A 258 3.24 -19.95 7.23
N MET A 259 3.47 -18.73 6.74
CA MET A 259 3.12 -17.51 7.47
C MET A 259 1.61 -17.39 7.68
N VAL A 260 0.80 -17.70 6.66
CA VAL A 260 -0.67 -17.67 6.75
C VAL A 260 -1.18 -18.74 7.71
N THR A 261 -0.68 -19.97 7.64
CA THR A 261 -1.12 -21.04 8.55
C THR A 261 -0.74 -20.75 9.99
N THR A 262 0.51 -20.35 10.25
CA THR A 262 0.97 -19.99 11.60
C THR A 262 0.25 -18.76 12.16
N SER A 263 -0.02 -17.75 11.34
CA SER A 263 -0.81 -16.58 11.74
C SER A 263 -2.26 -16.95 12.05
N TYR A 264 -2.88 -17.80 11.22
CA TYR A 264 -4.24 -18.28 11.44
C TYR A 264 -4.33 -19.10 12.74
N GLU A 265 -3.39 -20.01 12.99
CA GLU A 265 -3.34 -20.79 14.22
C GLU A 265 -3.18 -19.91 15.47
N ARG A 266 -2.26 -18.93 15.43
CA ARG A 266 -2.10 -17.97 16.52
C ARG A 266 -3.37 -17.14 16.75
N THR A 267 -3.98 -16.65 15.69
CA THR A 267 -5.23 -15.87 15.76
C THR A 267 -6.37 -16.73 16.30
N LYS A 268 -6.53 -17.97 15.81
CA LYS A 268 -7.53 -18.93 16.27
C LYS A 268 -7.30 -19.31 17.74
N ARG A 269 -6.06 -19.43 18.19
CA ARG A 269 -5.74 -19.68 19.60
C ARG A 269 -6.13 -18.47 20.46
N LEU A 270 -5.73 -17.26 20.06
CA LEU A 270 -6.07 -16.03 20.81
C LEU A 270 -7.58 -15.77 20.87
N LEU A 271 -8.31 -16.06 19.79
CA LEU A 271 -9.79 -15.95 19.75
C LEU A 271 -10.48 -17.15 20.42
N GLY A 272 -9.85 -18.33 20.38
CA GLY A 272 -10.36 -19.57 20.97
C GLY A 272 -10.22 -19.62 22.48
N THR A 273 -9.14 -19.08 23.05
CA THR A 273 -8.96 -18.95 24.50
C THR A 273 -9.97 -17.97 25.12
N ARG A 274 -10.49 -17.00 24.34
CA ARG A 274 -11.48 -16.01 24.81
C ARG A 274 -12.95 -16.45 24.73
N ARG A 275 -13.24 -17.63 24.18
CA ARG A 275 -14.63 -18.12 23.99
C ARG A 275 -15.13 -18.98 25.16
N GLY A 276 -14.34 -19.13 26.22
CA GLY A 276 -14.67 -19.98 27.37
C GLY A 276 -14.06 -19.59 28.70
N ASP A 277 -13.23 -18.54 28.77
CA ASP A 277 -12.99 -17.82 30.02
C ASP A 277 -14.08 -16.76 30.12
N ASP A 278 -14.77 -16.70 31.27
CA ASP A 278 -15.61 -15.56 31.62
C ASP A 278 -14.83 -14.29 31.27
N VAL A 279 -15.34 -13.53 30.31
CA VAL A 279 -14.87 -12.16 30.11
C VAL A 279 -15.14 -11.53 31.46
N GLU A 280 -14.11 -11.26 32.26
CA GLU A 280 -14.25 -10.48 33.49
C GLU A 280 -15.03 -9.24 33.08
N GLU A 281 -16.32 -9.23 33.45
CA GLU A 281 -17.20 -8.12 33.24
C GLU A 281 -16.66 -7.09 34.21
N PHE A 282 -15.81 -6.20 33.69
CA PHE A 282 -15.24 -5.12 34.45
C PHE A 282 -16.40 -4.43 35.16
N THR A 283 -16.38 -4.51 36.48
CA THR A 283 -17.36 -3.80 37.30
C THR A 283 -17.21 -2.31 37.03
N ASP A 284 -18.29 -1.53 37.20
CA ASP A 284 -18.25 -0.07 37.00
C ASP A 284 -17.11 0.58 37.82
N GLU A 285 -16.72 -0.01 38.95
CA GLU A 285 -15.62 0.42 39.81
C GLU A 285 -14.22 0.16 39.20
N GLU A 286 -14.01 -0.97 38.53
CA GLU A 286 -12.76 -1.30 37.85
C GLU A 286 -12.57 -0.46 36.58
N TYR A 287 -13.67 -0.15 35.89
CA TYR A 287 -13.67 0.83 34.80
C TYR A 287 -13.24 2.21 35.29
N ASP A 288 -13.75 2.66 36.44
CA ASP A 288 -13.40 3.94 37.02
C ASP A 288 -11.95 3.99 37.49
N ALA A 289 -11.43 2.90 38.04
CA ALA A 289 -10.02 2.78 38.42
C ALA A 289 -9.09 2.81 37.20
N ALA A 290 -9.36 2.03 36.16
CA ALA A 290 -8.58 2.00 34.92
C ALA A 290 -8.64 3.34 34.16
N ALA A 291 -9.79 4.02 34.19
CA ALA A 291 -9.96 5.35 33.63
C ALA A 291 -9.12 6.40 34.39
N GLN A 292 -8.98 6.29 35.71
CA GLN A 292 -8.10 7.16 36.49
C GLN A 292 -6.62 6.91 36.18
N GLU A 293 -6.22 5.66 35.96
CA GLU A 293 -4.84 5.25 35.69
C GLU A 293 -4.35 5.69 34.29
N SER A 294 -5.25 5.67 33.30
CA SER A 294 -4.99 6.09 31.91
C SER A 294 -4.73 7.60 31.72
N GLY A 295 -4.82 8.39 32.79
CA GLY A 295 -4.36 9.78 32.83
C GLY A 295 -5.34 10.82 32.25
N PRO A 296 -4.88 12.07 32.01
CA PRO A 296 -5.73 13.25 31.76
C PRO A 296 -6.53 13.22 30.44
N LEU A 297 -6.39 12.17 29.64
CA LEU A 297 -7.13 11.97 28.41
C LEU A 297 -8.54 11.44 28.69
N TRP A 298 -8.70 10.57 29.69
CA TRP A 298 -9.99 10.03 30.11
C TRP A 298 -10.82 11.02 30.93
N ARG A 299 -10.17 11.80 31.80
CA ARG A 299 -10.84 12.88 32.57
C ARG A 299 -11.49 13.92 31.65
N ARG A 300 -10.87 14.19 30.50
CA ARG A 300 -11.45 15.05 29.45
C ARG A 300 -12.67 14.44 28.75
N LEU A 301 -12.86 13.13 28.77
CA LEU A 301 -14.03 12.47 28.18
C LEU A 301 -15.24 12.52 29.12
N ARG A 302 -15.02 12.35 30.44
CA ARG A 302 -16.08 12.42 31.47
C ARG A 302 -16.69 13.82 31.59
N THR A 303 -15.87 14.88 31.48
CA THR A 303 -16.35 16.27 31.55
C THR A 303 -17.20 16.72 30.35
N TRP A 304 -17.28 15.92 29.28
CA TRP A 304 -18.11 16.24 28.11
C TRP A 304 -19.57 15.77 28.25
N GLU A 305 -19.86 14.94 29.25
CA GLU A 305 -21.18 14.33 29.45
C GLU A 305 -22.06 15.12 30.44
N GLU A 306 -21.50 16.13 31.12
CA GLU A 306 -22.25 17.04 31.99
C GLU A 306 -22.63 18.34 31.26
N PRO A 307 -23.92 18.60 31.00
CA PRO A 307 -24.38 19.81 30.30
C PRO A 307 -24.19 21.13 31.05
N ASN A 308 -23.58 21.15 32.24
CA ASN A 308 -23.71 22.26 33.20
C ASN A 308 -22.43 23.02 33.58
N THR A 309 -21.29 22.79 32.93
CA THR A 309 -20.05 23.56 33.22
C THR A 309 -19.59 24.43 32.05
N ILE A 310 -20.51 25.26 31.52
CA ILE A 310 -20.18 26.31 30.53
C ILE A 310 -19.76 27.65 31.19
N SER A 311 -19.77 27.78 32.52
CA SER A 311 -19.58 29.09 33.17
C SER A 311 -18.18 29.46 33.66
N GLN A 312 -17.11 28.69 33.37
CA GLN A 312 -15.77 28.97 33.97
C GLN A 312 -14.56 29.10 33.02
N PHE A 313 -14.73 29.20 31.71
CA PHE A 313 -13.61 29.51 30.79
C PHE A 313 -13.73 30.89 30.13
N THR A 314 -14.03 31.89 30.95
CA THR A 314 -13.77 33.32 30.69
C THR A 314 -13.09 33.94 31.91
N ALA A 315 -11.88 33.48 32.22
CA ALA A 315 -10.85 34.24 32.93
C ALA A 315 -9.58 33.38 33.00
N LEU A 316 -8.46 33.98 32.61
CA LEU A 316 -7.08 33.48 32.54
C LEU A 316 -6.66 32.88 31.20
#